data_AF-A0A7W0TWN6-F1
#
_entry.id   AF-A0A7W0TWN6-F1
#
_cell.length_a   1.000
_cell.length_b   1.000
_cell.length_c   1.000
_cell.angle_alpha   90.00
_cell.angle_beta   90.00
_cell.angle_gamma   90.00
#
_symmetry.space_group_name_H-M   'P 1'
#
loop_
_entity.id
_entity.type
_entity.pdbx_description
1 polymer ?
#
loop_
_entity_poly.entity_id
_entity_poly.type
_entity_poly.pdbx_seq_one_letter_code
_entity_poly.pdbx_strand_id
1 'polypeptide(L)' 'MAVPIVDETDLLPPVVELNFEESQAFFDDKARELLGISGEEFLRRWNAGEYDEIADEPGNSDYIYLGLLGGSFGAGKGEE' A
#
# COMPACT_ATOMS: atom_id res chain seq x y z
N MET A 1 -34.27 -25.56 18.06
CA MET A 1 -32.97 -25.01 18.46
C MET A 1 -32.65 -23.94 17.43
N ALA A 2 -32.73 -22.65 17.78
CA ALA A 2 -32.43 -21.56 16.85
C ALA A 2 -30.91 -21.33 16.87
N VAL A 3 -30.28 -21.36 15.70
CA VAL A 3 -28.86 -20.99 15.53
C VAL A 3 -28.79 -19.47 15.62
N PRO A 4 -27.98 -18.87 16.52
CA PRO A 4 -27.80 -17.42 16.51
C PRO A 4 -27.14 -17.03 15.20
N ILE A 5 -27.77 -16.13 14.45
CA ILE A 5 -27.15 -15.48 13.31
C ILE A 5 -26.14 -14.51 13.93
N VAL A 6 -24.88 -14.93 14.03
CA VAL A 6 -23.79 -13.99 14.30
C VAL A 6 -23.65 -13.16 13.04
N ASP A 7 -23.62 -11.84 13.21
CA ASP A 7 -23.39 -10.95 12.09
C ASP A 7 -21.96 -11.22 11.59
N GLU A 8 -21.82 -11.71 10.35
CA GLU A 8 -20.54 -12.17 9.81
C GLU A 8 -19.46 -11.06 9.80
N THR A 9 -19.87 -9.79 9.96
CA THR A 9 -18.95 -8.65 10.08
C THR A 9 -18.24 -8.58 11.42
N ASP A 10 -18.77 -9.22 12.48
CA ASP A 10 -18.15 -9.27 13.82
C ASP A 10 -16.90 -10.17 13.86
N LEU A 11 -16.73 -11.04 12.86
CA LEU A 11 -15.56 -11.91 12.70
C LEU A 11 -14.43 -11.28 11.87
N LEU A 12 -14.66 -10.11 11.27
CA LEU A 12 -13.65 -9.42 10.47
C LEU A 12 -12.79 -8.54 11.37
N PRO A 13 -11.49 -8.37 11.06
CA PRO A 13 -10.67 -7.38 11.74
C PRO A 13 -11.29 -5.98 11.56
N PRO A 14 -11.18 -5.10 12.58
CA PRO A 14 -11.72 -3.75 12.50
C PRO A 14 -11.08 -2.99 11.33
N VAL A 15 -11.92 -2.45 10.44
CA VAL A 15 -11.46 -1.53 9.40
C VAL A 15 -11.17 -0.18 10.05
N VAL A 16 -9.94 0.30 9.90
CA VAL A 16 -9.52 1.62 10.39
C VAL A 16 -9.36 2.54 9.19
N GLU A 17 -10.20 3.57 9.12
CA GLU A 17 -10.06 4.65 8.15
C GLU A 17 -8.99 5.63 8.65
N LEU A 18 -7.94 5.81 7.86
CA LEU A 18 -6.87 6.77 8.17
C LEU A 18 -7.15 8.11 7.50
N ASN A 19 -6.84 9.20 8.20
CA ASN A 19 -6.83 10.52 7.57
C ASN A 19 -5.60 10.67 6.64
N PHE A 20 -5.50 11.78 5.91
CA PHE A 20 -4.42 11.98 4.94
C PHE A 20 -3.02 11.94 5.57
N GLU A 21 -2.82 12.61 6.70
CA GLU A 21 -1.54 12.67 7.41
C GLU A 21 -1.17 11.29 7.99
N GLU A 22 -2.14 10.58 8.56
CA GLU A 22 -1.96 9.21 9.07
C GLU A 22 -1.65 8.23 7.95
N SER A 23 -2.33 8.35 6.80
CA SER A 23 -2.09 7.51 5.63
C SER A 23 -0.69 7.75 5.08
N GLN A 24 -0.24 9.01 5.04
CA GLN A 24 1.11 9.37 4.60
C GLN A 24 2.17 8.83 5.55
N ALA A 25 1.98 8.97 6.87
CA ALA A 25 2.89 8.43 7.87
C ALA A 25 2.96 6.90 7.83
N PHE A 26 1.81 6.24 7.66
CA PHE A 26 1.73 4.78 7.51
C PHE A 26 2.48 4.30 6.26
N PHE A 27 2.32 5.01 5.15
CA PHE A 27 3.03 4.69 3.91
C PHE A 27 4.54 4.85 4.06
N ASP A 28 5.00 5.95 4.65
CA ASP A 28 6.42 6.22 4.90
C ASP A 28 7.05 5.19 5.85
N ASP A 29 6.32 4.75 6.87
CA ASP A 29 6.74 3.65 7.76
C ASP A 29 6.91 2.34 6.98
N LYS A 30 5.95 1.98 6.12
CA LYS A 30 6.04 0.77 5.28
C LYS A 30 7.15 0.82 4.25
N ALA A 31 7.41 1.96 3.64
CA ALA A 31 8.55 2.13 2.74
C ALA A 31 9.89 1.90 3.47
N ARG A 32 9.99 2.38 4.71
CA ARG A 32 11.18 2.17 5.55
C ARG A 32 11.32 0.73 6.00
N GLU A 33 10.23 0.09 6.39
CA GLU A 33 10.22 -1.31 6.85
C GLU A 33 10.62 -2.28 5.74
N LEU A 34 10.08 -2.10 4.54
CA LEU A 34 10.25 -3.05 3.43
C LEU A 34 11.52 -2.78 2.60
N LEU A 35 11.79 -1.51 2.31
CA LEU A 35 12.84 -1.11 1.36
C LEU A 35 13.95 -0.26 1.99
N GLY A 36 13.82 0.12 3.26
CA GLY A 36 14.81 0.95 3.94
C GLY A 36 14.89 2.40 3.45
N ILE A 37 13.90 2.87 2.69
CA ILE A 37 13.83 4.24 2.14
C ILE A 37 12.56 4.95 2.64
N SER A 38 12.52 6.28 2.56
CA SER A 38 11.29 7.02 2.86
C SER A 38 10.23 6.80 1.77
N GLY A 39 8.96 6.99 2.14
CA GLY A 39 7.84 6.91 1.20
C GLY A 39 7.97 7.92 0.07
N GLU A 40 8.41 9.14 0.37
CA GLU A 40 8.67 10.18 -0.64
C GLU A 40 9.73 9.75 -1.67
N GLU A 41 10.81 9.10 -1.23
CA GLU A 41 11.85 8.60 -2.12
C GLU A 41 11.34 7.44 -2.97
N PHE A 42 10.55 6.53 -2.38
CA PHE A 42 9.89 5.48 -3.14
C PHE A 42 9.00 6.07 -4.24
N LEU A 43 8.16 7.05 -3.93
CA LEU A 43 7.28 7.69 -4.91
C LEU A 43 8.06 8.37 -6.02
N ARG A 44 9.19 9.01 -5.73
CA ARG A 44 10.06 9.59 -6.76
C ARG A 44 10.58 8.55 -7.74
N ARG A 45 11.12 7.45 -7.22
CA ARG A 45 11.70 6.37 -8.05
C ARG A 45 10.62 5.58 -8.80
N TRP A 46 9.46 5.38 -8.16
CA TRP A 46 8.27 4.80 -8.79
C TRP A 46 7.78 5.65 -9.97
N ASN A 47 7.67 6.97 -9.79
CA ASN A 47 7.29 7.89 -10.86
C ASN A 47 8.35 8.00 -11.96
N ALA A 48 9.63 7.80 -11.62
CA ALA A 48 10.71 7.72 -12.61
C ALA A 48 10.72 6.39 -13.39
N GLY A 49 9.89 5.42 -13.03
CA GLY A 49 9.85 4.09 -13.65
C GLY A 49 11.00 3.18 -13.23
N GLU A 50 11.77 3.52 -12.19
CA GLU A 50 12.96 2.75 -11.76
C GLU A 50 12.61 1.32 -11.31
N TYR A 51 11.36 1.07 -10.93
CA TYR A 51 10.87 -0.21 -10.43
C TYR A 51 9.97 -0.96 -11.42
N ASP A 52 9.83 -0.49 -12.67
CA ASP A 52 8.89 -1.09 -13.62
C ASP A 52 9.25 -2.54 -13.97
N GLU A 53 10.54 -2.78 -14.24
CA GLU A 53 11.06 -4.12 -14.55
C GLU A 53 11.11 -5.03 -13.32
N ILE A 54 11.33 -4.46 -12.13
CA ILE A 54 11.53 -5.18 -10.88
C ILE A 54 10.18 -5.60 -10.27
N ALA A 55 9.16 -4.74 -10.39
CA ALA A 55 7.83 -4.97 -9.80
C ALA A 55 7.09 -6.17 -10.44
N ASP A 56 7.37 -6.48 -11.71
CA ASP A 56 6.75 -7.61 -12.42
C ASP A 56 7.40 -8.97 -12.07
N GLU A 57 8.57 -8.96 -11.42
CA GLU A 57 9.28 -10.19 -11.07
C GLU A 57 8.62 -10.93 -9.88
N PRO A 58 8.45 -12.26 -9.98
CA PRO A 58 7.91 -13.06 -8.88
C PRO A 58 8.87 -13.03 -7.68
N GLY A 59 8.42 -12.44 -6.58
CA GLY A 59 9.21 -12.25 -5.35
C GLY A 59 9.39 -10.79 -4.94
N ASN A 60 9.10 -9.84 -5.84
CA ASN A 60 9.21 -8.40 -5.59
C ASN A 60 7.86 -7.77 -5.20
N SER A 61 7.04 -8.51 -4.44
CA SER A 61 5.70 -8.09 -4.05
C SER A 61 5.68 -6.83 -3.19
N ASP A 62 6.77 -6.51 -2.52
CA ASP A 62 6.91 -5.31 -1.69
C ASP A 62 6.79 -4.03 -2.53
N TYR A 63 7.35 -4.03 -3.75
CA TYR A 63 7.26 -2.90 -4.68
C TYR A 63 5.83 -2.70 -5.20
N ILE A 64 5.14 -3.80 -5.51
CA ILE A 64 3.73 -3.79 -5.91
C ILE A 64 2.85 -3.28 -4.75
N TYR A 65 3.09 -3.79 -3.53
CA TYR A 65 2.35 -3.40 -2.33
C TYR A 65 2.51 -1.91 -2.02
N LEU A 66 3.74 -1.38 -2.05
CA LEU A 66 3.99 0.05 -1.86
C LEU A 66 3.46 0.88 -3.03
N GLY A 67 3.51 0.39 -4.27
CA GLY A 67 2.88 1.05 -5.41
C GLY A 67 1.36 1.21 -5.24
N LEU A 68 0.70 0.16 -4.73
CA LEU A 68 -0.74 0.17 -4.44
C LEU A 68 -1.08 1.14 -3.29
N LEU A 69 -0.33 1.12 -2.19
CA LEU A 69 -0.50 2.08 -1.09
C LEU A 69 -0.22 3.52 -1.54
N GLY A 70 0.80 3.70 -2.38
CA GLY A 70 1.24 4.97 -2.96
C GLY A 70 0.25 5.58 -3.96
N GLY A 71 -0.66 4.77 -4.53
CA GLY A 71 -1.62 5.16 -5.55
C GLY A 71 -2.48 6.37 -5.16
N SER A 72 -2.88 6.46 -3.90
CA SER A 72 -3.65 7.59 -3.36
C SER A 72 -2.83 8.88 -3.19
N PHE A 73 -1.50 8.81 -3.28
CA PHE A 73 -0.57 9.94 -3.09
C PHE A 73 0.05 10.46 -4.39
N GLY A 74 -0.44 9.99 -5.55
CA GLY A 74 0.07 10.42 -6.85
C GLY A 74 1.07 9.46 -7.49
N ALA A 75 1.04 8.17 -7.15
CA ALA A 75 1.74 7.11 -7.90
C ALA A 75 1.05 6.77 -9.24
N GLY A 76 0.46 7.77 -9.90
CA GLY A 76 -0.17 7.61 -11.22
C GLY A 76 0.92 7.48 -12.27
N LYS A 77 1.22 6.24 -12.68
CA LYS A 77 1.87 5.97 -13.96
C LYS A 77 0.98 6.62 -15.02
N GLY A 78 1.43 7.73 -15.62
CA GLY A 78 0.70 8.34 -16.72
C GLY A 78 0.55 7.31 -17.82
N GLU A 79 -0.68 6.86 -18.06
CA GLU A 79 -1.03 6.11 -19.26
C GLU A 79 -0.84 7.08 -20.45
N GLU A 80 0.15 6.79 -21.28
CA GLU A 80 0.44 7.49 -22.54
C GLU A 80 -0.54 7.11 -23.67
#